data_AF-A0A1B8D2J8-F1
#
_entry.id   AF-A0A1B8D2J8-F1
#
_cell.length_a   1.000
_cell.length_b   1.000
_cell.length_c   1.000
_cell.angle_alpha   90.00
_cell.angle_beta   90.00
_cell.angle_gamma   90.00
#
_symmetry.space_group_name_H-M   'P 1'
#
loop_
_entity.id
_entity.type
_entity.pdbx_description
1 polymer ?
#
loop_
_entity_poly.entity_id
_entity_poly.type
_entity_poly.pdbx_seq_one_letter_code
_entity_poly.pdbx_strand_id
1 'polypeptide(L)'
;MNNFGNGSLHAQTPHSDAFSRSTSPGLGWDGSSSDSEREHRYRPRTFPYFKLLPYPVEADTERNVALQEILKQLYTAVRAEDFAPGAVHWTRELKGWLGLKFEITRELRVKLAKLYYMLSLAPGLDPSSAERFLTMFLVLTKKKHYLKPGKDLTLDWRPLWSETRASCCRPRRRRTRI
;
A
#
# COMPACT_ATOMS: atom_id res chain seq x y z
N MET A 1 12.41 4.19 69.45
CA MET A 1 11.83 5.46 69.93
C MET A 1 12.25 6.59 69.00
N ASN A 2 11.37 6.90 68.06
CA ASN A 2 10.93 8.22 67.56
C ASN A 2 11.77 9.50 67.83
N ASN A 3 12.02 10.22 66.72
CA ASN A 3 11.64 11.62 66.43
C ASN A 3 12.35 12.77 67.19
N PHE A 4 12.53 13.99 66.69
CA PHE A 4 12.35 14.74 65.42
C PHE A 4 12.92 16.16 65.69
N GLY A 5 13.27 16.92 64.65
CA GLY A 5 13.32 18.40 64.72
C GLY A 5 14.48 19.02 63.93
N ASN A 6 14.38 19.15 62.60
CA ASN A 6 13.91 20.31 61.81
C ASN A 6 14.79 21.57 61.84
N GLY A 7 15.29 21.95 60.66
CA GLY A 7 15.85 23.26 60.33
C GLY A 7 15.76 23.51 58.82
N SER A 8 14.76 24.29 58.42
CA SER A 8 14.42 24.72 57.06
C SER A 8 15.36 25.83 56.56
N LEU A 9 15.85 25.75 55.32
CA LEU A 9 16.18 26.93 54.51
C LEU A 9 15.87 26.69 53.02
N HIS A 10 15.02 27.58 52.51
CA HIS A 10 14.63 27.81 51.11
C HIS A 10 15.81 28.23 50.23
N ALA A 11 15.89 27.73 49.01
CA ALA A 11 16.59 28.39 47.90
C ALA A 11 15.95 28.03 46.54
N GLN A 12 14.96 28.84 46.19
CA GLN A 12 14.53 29.31 44.87
C GLN A 12 14.99 28.53 43.61
N THR A 13 14.00 27.97 42.91
CA THR A 13 14.05 27.63 41.49
C THR A 13 14.09 28.90 40.62
N PRO A 14 14.90 28.94 39.55
CA PRO A 14 14.58 29.72 38.37
C PRO A 14 14.13 28.77 37.25
N HIS A 15 12.82 28.78 36.99
CA HIS A 15 12.29 28.41 35.68
C HIS A 15 12.44 29.66 34.79
N SER A 16 13.21 29.57 33.71
CA SER A 16 13.07 30.46 32.56
C SER A 16 13.49 29.69 31.30
N ASP A 17 12.48 29.41 30.48
CA ASP A 17 12.60 28.78 29.18
C ASP A 17 13.62 29.49 28.28
N ALA A 18 14.50 28.71 27.65
CA ALA A 18 15.25 29.17 26.49
C ALA A 18 15.61 28.00 25.57
N PHE A 19 14.71 27.75 24.61
CA PHE A 19 14.99 27.38 23.23
C PHE A 19 15.81 26.11 22.94
N SER A 20 15.07 25.10 22.48
CA SER A 20 15.36 24.34 21.26
C SER A 20 16.51 24.90 20.42
N ARG A 21 17.65 24.21 20.47
CA ARG A 21 18.58 24.13 19.33
C ARG A 21 18.97 22.69 19.10
N SER A 22 18.28 22.12 18.11
CA SER A 22 18.69 20.94 17.37
C SER A 22 20.01 21.26 16.66
N THR A 23 21.11 20.75 17.18
CA THR A 23 22.34 20.49 16.41
C THR A 23 22.97 19.22 16.97
N SER A 24 22.70 18.08 16.35
CA SER A 24 23.50 16.87 16.57
C SER A 24 24.96 17.16 16.19
N PRO A 25 25.95 16.76 17.02
CA PRO A 25 27.35 16.91 16.65
C PRO A 25 27.63 16.03 15.42
N GLY A 26 28.10 16.67 14.35
CA GLY A 26 28.36 16.04 13.07
C GLY A 26 29.41 14.93 13.17
N LEU A 27 29.00 13.70 12.89
CA LEU A 27 29.87 12.56 12.65
C LEU A 27 30.47 12.71 11.24
N GLY A 28 31.79 12.76 11.14
CA GLY A 28 32.53 12.91 9.87
C GLY A 28 32.25 11.77 8.90
N TRP A 29 32.00 12.11 7.64
CA TRP A 29 31.85 11.16 6.56
C TRP A 29 33.25 10.80 6.03
N ASP A 30 33.80 9.69 6.53
CA ASP A 30 34.90 8.96 5.89
C ASP A 30 34.37 8.33 4.59
N GLY A 31 34.92 8.79 3.47
CA GLY A 31 34.68 8.22 2.15
C GLY A 31 35.50 6.95 1.93
N SER A 32 34.92 5.81 2.28
CA SER A 32 35.32 4.51 1.74
C SER A 32 34.09 3.72 1.30
N SER A 33 33.80 3.82 0.00
CA SER A 33 32.75 3.07 -0.67
C SER A 33 33.30 1.71 -1.08
N SER A 34 32.89 0.65 -0.37
CA SER A 34 32.79 -0.69 -0.96
C SER A 34 31.90 -1.60 -0.12
N ASP A 35 30.80 -2.03 -0.76
CA ASP A 35 30.03 -3.26 -0.52
C ASP A 35 28.98 -3.32 0.63
N SER A 36 28.35 -2.19 0.98
CA SER A 36 27.21 -2.16 1.91
C SER A 36 25.88 -1.64 1.30
N GLU A 37 25.80 -1.47 -0.02
CA GLU A 37 24.54 -1.14 -0.71
C GLU A 37 23.59 -2.35 -0.92
N ARG A 38 24.07 -3.58 -0.68
CA ARG A 38 23.29 -4.82 -0.88
C ARG A 38 22.30 -5.11 0.25
N GLU A 39 22.45 -4.47 1.41
CA GLU A 39 21.57 -4.65 2.56
C GLU A 39 20.74 -3.38 2.78
N HIS A 40 19.79 -3.11 1.88
CA HIS A 40 18.94 -1.94 1.94
C HIS A 40 17.95 -2.04 3.12
N ARG A 41 18.44 -1.89 4.36
CA ARG A 41 17.70 -1.68 5.61
C ARG A 41 16.54 -2.68 5.79
N TYR A 42 16.86 -3.91 6.19
CA TYR A 42 15.91 -4.96 6.61
C TYR A 42 15.24 -4.66 7.96
N ARG A 43 14.79 -3.42 8.19
CA ARG A 43 13.85 -3.19 9.30
C ARG A 43 12.51 -3.81 8.86
N PRO A 44 11.89 -4.70 9.66
CA PRO A 44 10.54 -5.15 9.38
C PRO A 44 9.66 -3.91 9.22
N ARG A 45 9.11 -3.74 8.01
CA ARG A 45 8.45 -2.48 7.61
C ARG A 45 7.06 -2.36 8.22
N THR A 46 6.49 -3.49 8.63
CA THR A 46 5.23 -3.57 9.34
C THR A 46 5.50 -3.60 10.84
N PHE A 47 4.91 -2.65 11.56
CA PHE A 47 4.90 -2.66 13.02
C PHE A 47 4.28 -3.97 13.51
N PRO A 48 4.82 -4.65 14.54
CA PRO A 48 4.41 -6.00 14.92
C PRO A 48 3.08 -5.99 15.68
N TYR A 49 1.98 -5.67 14.98
CA TYR A 49 0.63 -5.58 15.54
C TYR A 49 0.22 -6.87 16.23
N PHE A 50 0.55 -8.02 15.65
CA PHE A 50 0.16 -9.33 16.18
C PHE A 50 0.65 -9.61 17.60
N LYS A 51 1.74 -8.97 18.04
CA LYS A 51 2.27 -9.14 19.41
C LYS A 51 1.57 -8.26 20.45
N LEU A 52 0.87 -7.23 20.01
CA LEU A 52 0.30 -6.18 20.87
C LEU A 52 -1.21 -6.31 21.03
N LEU A 53 -1.84 -7.19 20.27
CA LEU A 53 -3.27 -7.40 20.33
C LEU A 53 -3.62 -8.24 21.57
N PRO A 54 -4.65 -7.85 22.36
CA PRO A 54 -5.10 -8.61 23.53
C PRO A 54 -5.78 -9.95 23.21
N TYR A 55 -5.84 -10.36 21.94
CA TYR A 55 -6.52 -11.55 21.47
C TYR A 55 -5.59 -12.41 20.61
N PRO A 56 -5.80 -13.74 20.56
CA PRO A 56 -5.00 -14.62 19.72
C PRO A 56 -5.21 -14.29 18.25
N VAL A 57 -4.12 -14.33 17.48
CA VAL A 57 -4.12 -14.04 16.04
C VAL A 57 -3.89 -15.34 15.28
N GLU A 58 -4.53 -15.46 14.12
CA GLU A 58 -4.34 -16.54 13.14
C GLU A 58 -2.87 -16.77 12.78
N ALA A 59 -2.55 -18.03 12.51
CA ALA A 59 -1.22 -18.43 12.08
C ALA A 59 -0.93 -17.94 10.66
N ASP A 60 0.36 -17.76 10.35
CA ASP A 60 0.82 -17.33 9.02
C ASP A 60 0.34 -18.30 7.91
N THR A 61 0.21 -19.58 8.22
CA THR A 61 -0.30 -20.62 7.31
C THR A 61 -1.76 -20.42 6.94
N GLU A 62 -2.62 -20.15 7.92
CA GLU A 62 -4.06 -19.91 7.74
C GLU A 62 -4.28 -18.67 6.87
N ARG A 63 -3.51 -17.60 7.12
CA ARG A 63 -3.56 -16.38 6.30
C ARG A 63 -3.15 -16.62 4.85
N ASN A 64 -2.14 -17.47 4.63
CA ASN A 64 -1.70 -17.83 3.28
C ASN A 64 -2.75 -18.68 2.56
N VAL A 65 -3.43 -19.61 3.26
CA VAL A 65 -4.53 -20.39 2.69
C VAL A 65 -5.69 -19.48 2.29
N ALA A 66 -6.08 -18.54 3.14
CA ALA A 66 -7.11 -17.56 2.82
C ALA A 66 -6.74 -16.70 1.60
N LEU A 67 -5.49 -16.27 1.50
CA LEU A 67 -4.99 -15.55 0.33
C LEU A 67 -5.07 -16.40 -0.95
N GLN A 68 -4.66 -17.68 -0.89
CA GLN A 68 -4.75 -18.58 -2.04
C GLN A 68 -6.20 -18.80 -2.48
N GLU A 69 -7.14 -18.90 -1.54
CA GLU A 69 -8.56 -19.04 -1.86
C GLU A 69 -9.09 -17.80 -2.60
N ILE A 70 -8.77 -16.59 -2.12
CA ILE A 70 -9.13 -15.34 -2.80
C ILE A 70 -8.58 -15.32 -4.24
N LEU A 71 -7.32 -15.72 -4.44
CA LEU A 71 -6.70 -15.75 -5.76
C LEU A 71 -7.33 -16.80 -6.69
N LYS A 72 -7.63 -17.98 -6.17
CA LYS A 72 -8.28 -19.06 -6.90
C LYS A 72 -9.66 -18.62 -7.37
N GLN A 73 -10.44 -18.02 -6.50
CA GLN A 73 -11.79 -17.56 -6.83
C GLN A 73 -11.77 -16.37 -7.79
N LEU A 74 -10.82 -15.44 -7.62
CA LEU A 74 -10.59 -14.36 -8.59
C LEU A 74 -10.26 -14.93 -9.97
N TYR A 75 -9.39 -15.93 -10.05
CA TYR A 75 -9.05 -16.60 -11.30
C TYR A 75 -10.25 -17.29 -11.94
N THR A 76 -11.05 -18.03 -11.17
CA THR A 76 -12.28 -18.67 -11.64
C THR A 76 -13.27 -17.65 -12.19
N ALA A 77 -13.48 -16.54 -11.49
CA ALA A 77 -14.38 -15.47 -11.93
C ALA A 77 -13.91 -14.82 -13.24
N VAL A 78 -12.62 -14.50 -13.35
CA VAL A 78 -12.04 -13.94 -14.58
C VAL A 78 -12.14 -14.92 -15.74
N ARG A 79 -11.94 -16.23 -15.49
CA ARG A 79 -12.09 -17.26 -16.52
C ARG A 79 -13.52 -17.50 -16.96
N ALA A 80 -14.48 -17.28 -16.07
CA ALA A 80 -15.90 -17.35 -16.37
C ALA A 80 -16.44 -16.05 -17.00
N GLU A 81 -15.59 -15.03 -17.16
CA GLU A 81 -15.97 -13.68 -17.61
C GLU A 81 -17.06 -13.03 -16.73
N ASP A 82 -17.25 -13.53 -15.51
CA ASP A 82 -18.14 -12.96 -14.51
C ASP A 82 -17.42 -11.87 -13.70
N PHE A 83 -17.44 -10.66 -14.25
CA PHE A 83 -16.85 -9.51 -13.59
C PHE A 83 -17.71 -8.99 -12.43
N ALA A 84 -19.03 -9.02 -12.56
CA ALA A 84 -19.99 -8.58 -11.55
C ALA A 84 -21.14 -9.59 -11.44
N PRO A 85 -21.31 -10.28 -10.30
CA PRO A 85 -20.72 -9.98 -8.98
C PRO A 85 -19.35 -10.62 -8.68
N GLY A 86 -18.90 -11.62 -9.45
CA GLY A 86 -17.79 -12.50 -9.08
C GLY A 86 -16.45 -11.80 -8.83
N ALA A 87 -15.80 -11.30 -9.89
CA ALA A 87 -14.46 -10.73 -9.77
C ALA A 87 -14.41 -9.48 -8.87
N VAL A 88 -15.47 -8.65 -8.91
CA VAL A 88 -15.60 -7.48 -8.05
C VAL A 88 -15.70 -7.85 -6.58
N HIS A 89 -16.42 -8.93 -6.23
CA HIS A 89 -16.53 -9.42 -4.86
C HIS A 89 -15.16 -9.85 -4.32
N TRP A 90 -14.45 -10.72 -5.04
CA TRP A 90 -13.12 -11.20 -4.62
C TRP A 90 -12.07 -10.08 -4.59
N THR A 91 -12.22 -9.06 -5.43
CA THR A 91 -11.37 -7.86 -5.38
C THR A 91 -11.60 -7.03 -4.11
N ARG A 92 -12.85 -6.96 -3.62
CA ARG A 92 -13.17 -6.32 -2.33
C ARG A 92 -12.54 -7.08 -1.17
N GLU A 93 -12.66 -8.41 -1.18
CA GLU A 93 -12.04 -9.27 -0.16
C GLU A 93 -10.52 -9.12 -0.16
N LEU A 94 -9.89 -9.12 -1.34
CA LEU A 94 -8.45 -8.87 -1.48
C LEU A 94 -8.03 -7.50 -0.92
N LYS A 95 -8.83 -6.45 -1.19
CA LYS A 95 -8.59 -5.11 -0.64
C LYS A 95 -8.70 -5.10 0.88
N GLY A 96 -9.70 -5.80 1.45
CA GLY A 96 -9.86 -5.97 2.89
C GLY A 96 -8.67 -6.69 3.52
N TRP A 97 -8.23 -7.78 2.91
CA TRP A 97 -7.08 -8.57 3.32
C TRP A 97 -5.79 -7.72 3.37
N LEU A 98 -5.55 -6.87 2.36
CA LEU A 98 -4.42 -5.93 2.38
C LEU A 98 -4.57 -4.82 3.43
N GLY A 99 -5.81 -4.48 3.81
CA GLY A 99 -6.13 -3.51 4.87
C GLY A 99 -5.65 -3.95 6.24
N LEU A 100 -5.63 -5.27 6.50
CA LEU A 100 -5.09 -5.89 7.73
C LEU A 100 -3.54 -5.86 7.80
N LYS A 101 -2.89 -5.16 6.85
CA LYS A 101 -1.43 -5.01 6.73
C LYS A 101 -0.70 -6.35 6.53
N PHE A 102 -1.38 -7.35 5.98
CA PHE A 102 -0.74 -8.59 5.56
C PHE A 102 0.15 -8.35 4.33
N GLU A 103 1.36 -8.91 4.35
CA GLU A 103 2.34 -8.72 3.29
C GLU A 103 2.16 -9.78 2.19
N ILE A 104 1.99 -9.32 0.95
CA ILE A 104 2.07 -10.16 -0.26
C ILE A 104 3.49 -10.15 -0.81
N THR A 105 3.88 -11.26 -1.44
CA THR A 105 5.15 -11.34 -2.17
C THR A 105 5.19 -10.30 -3.29
N ARG A 106 6.41 -9.78 -3.55
CA ARG A 106 6.63 -8.73 -4.56
C ARG A 106 6.22 -9.20 -5.96
N GLU A 107 6.52 -10.45 -6.30
CA GLU A 107 6.18 -11.05 -7.58
C GLU A 107 4.67 -11.16 -7.80
N LEU A 108 3.94 -11.64 -6.78
CA LEU A 108 2.49 -11.74 -6.83
C LEU A 108 1.87 -10.35 -6.99
N ARG A 109 2.38 -9.36 -6.26
CA ARG A 109 1.92 -7.97 -6.37
C ARG A 109 2.08 -7.41 -7.79
N VAL A 110 3.21 -7.69 -8.46
CA VAL A 110 3.44 -7.28 -9.86
C VAL A 110 2.45 -7.96 -10.80
N LYS A 111 2.24 -9.28 -10.65
CA LYS A 111 1.28 -10.03 -11.47
C LYS A 111 -0.14 -9.49 -11.32
N LEU A 112 -0.58 -9.23 -10.09
CA LEU A 112 -1.89 -8.63 -9.81
C LEU A 112 -2.00 -7.22 -10.41
N ALA A 113 -0.97 -6.38 -10.27
CA ALA A 113 -0.98 -5.05 -10.85
C ALA A 113 -1.14 -5.10 -12.39
N LYS A 114 -0.42 -5.99 -13.08
CA LYS A 114 -0.56 -6.19 -14.53
C LYS A 114 -1.96 -6.70 -14.91
N LEU A 115 -2.48 -7.68 -14.15
CA LEU A 115 -3.83 -8.21 -14.36
C LEU A 115 -4.90 -7.12 -14.24
N TYR A 116 -4.91 -6.37 -13.15
CA TYR A 116 -5.90 -5.31 -12.93
C TYR A 116 -5.77 -4.16 -13.93
N TYR A 117 -4.54 -3.85 -14.37
CA TYR A 117 -4.31 -2.87 -15.42
C TYR A 117 -4.99 -3.29 -16.73
N MET A 118 -4.74 -4.51 -17.19
CA MET A 118 -5.37 -5.07 -18.39
C MET A 118 -6.90 -5.12 -18.26
N LEU A 119 -7.40 -5.52 -17.10
CA LEU A 119 -8.84 -5.64 -16.86
C LEU A 119 -9.54 -4.27 -16.86
N SER A 120 -8.92 -3.24 -16.30
CA SER A 120 -9.49 -1.89 -16.26
C SER A 120 -9.59 -1.22 -17.63
N LEU A 121 -8.77 -1.66 -18.60
CA LEU A 121 -8.72 -1.14 -19.96
C LEU A 121 -9.40 -2.07 -20.97
N ALA A 122 -10.08 -3.12 -20.50
CA ALA A 122 -10.80 -4.04 -21.37
C ALA A 122 -12.01 -3.33 -22.00
N PRO A 123 -12.10 -3.26 -23.34
CA PRO A 123 -13.24 -2.64 -24.00
C PRO A 123 -14.50 -3.48 -23.78
N GLY A 124 -15.64 -2.81 -23.52
CA GLY A 124 -16.92 -3.48 -23.28
C GLY A 124 -17.17 -3.88 -21.83
N LEU A 125 -16.27 -3.53 -20.90
CA LEU A 125 -16.50 -3.69 -19.47
C LEU A 125 -17.43 -2.59 -18.94
N ASP A 126 -18.27 -2.95 -17.96
CA ASP A 126 -19.10 -1.99 -17.23
C ASP A 126 -18.21 -0.94 -16.50
N PRO A 127 -18.49 0.37 -16.63
CA PRO A 127 -17.65 1.42 -16.07
C PRO A 127 -17.52 1.37 -14.55
N SER A 128 -18.56 0.93 -13.82
CA SER A 128 -18.50 0.79 -12.36
C SER A 128 -17.55 -0.34 -11.96
N SER A 129 -17.59 -1.44 -12.70
CA SER A 129 -16.65 -2.56 -12.49
C SER A 129 -15.21 -2.16 -12.85
N ALA A 130 -15.02 -1.44 -13.96
CA ALA A 130 -13.72 -0.90 -14.38
C ALA A 130 -13.11 0.03 -13.32
N GLU A 131 -13.89 0.93 -12.74
CA GLU A 131 -13.44 1.84 -11.67
C GLU A 131 -12.98 1.08 -10.41
N ARG A 132 -13.67 -0.01 -10.06
CA ARG A 132 -13.30 -0.86 -8.91
C ARG A 132 -11.95 -1.54 -9.14
N PHE A 133 -11.74 -2.08 -10.34
CA PHE A 133 -10.44 -2.68 -10.71
C PHE A 133 -9.32 -1.65 -10.75
N LEU A 134 -9.60 -0.45 -11.28
CA LEU A 134 -8.64 0.66 -11.27
C LEU A 134 -8.27 1.08 -9.84
N THR A 135 -9.25 1.21 -8.96
CA THR A 135 -9.02 1.53 -7.55
C THR A 135 -8.11 0.50 -6.89
N MET A 136 -8.31 -0.78 -7.20
CA MET A 136 -7.44 -1.84 -6.70
C MET A 136 -6.01 -1.72 -7.24
N PHE A 137 -5.86 -1.49 -8.55
CA PHE A 137 -4.56 -1.24 -9.16
C PHE A 137 -3.80 -0.08 -8.50
N LEU A 138 -4.50 1.03 -8.20
CA LEU A 138 -3.93 2.17 -7.50
C LEU A 138 -3.48 1.81 -6.08
N VAL A 139 -4.26 1.01 -5.34
CA VAL A 139 -3.87 0.55 -3.99
C VAL A 139 -2.56 -0.26 -4.03
N LEU A 140 -2.40 -1.12 -5.03
CA LEU A 140 -1.20 -1.95 -5.18
C LEU A 140 0.05 -1.12 -5.53
N THR A 141 -0.10 -0.06 -6.32
CA THR A 141 1.00 0.74 -6.88
C THR A 141 1.33 2.01 -6.08
N LYS A 142 0.41 2.49 -5.22
CA LYS A 142 0.56 3.74 -4.45
C LYS A 142 1.86 3.81 -3.62
N LYS A 143 2.31 2.68 -3.09
CA LYS A 143 3.44 2.60 -2.16
C LYS A 143 4.74 2.26 -2.91
N LYS A 144 5.60 3.26 -3.10
CA LYS A 144 6.89 3.16 -3.83
C LYS A 144 7.89 2.15 -3.23
N HIS A 145 7.74 1.77 -1.97
CA HIS A 145 8.63 0.80 -1.34
C HIS A 145 8.32 -0.66 -1.72
N TYR A 146 7.12 -0.92 -2.22
CA TYR A 146 6.70 -2.27 -2.59
C TYR A 146 6.99 -2.62 -4.04
N LEU A 147 6.90 -1.64 -4.93
CA LEU A 147 7.29 -1.75 -6.33
C LEU A 147 8.25 -0.62 -6.66
N LYS A 148 9.39 -0.96 -7.23
CA LYS A 148 10.30 0.03 -7.81
C LYS A 148 9.85 0.31 -9.26
N PRO A 149 9.46 1.56 -9.59
CA PRO A 149 9.11 1.92 -10.96
C PRO A 149 10.26 1.60 -11.91
N GLY A 150 9.94 1.09 -13.11
CA GLY A 150 10.92 0.77 -14.16
C GLY A 150 11.68 -0.55 -13.97
N LYS A 151 11.90 -1.03 -12.73
CA LYS A 151 12.52 -2.34 -12.50
C LYS A 151 11.49 -3.48 -12.44
N ASP A 152 10.39 -3.25 -11.73
CA ASP A 152 9.40 -4.32 -11.44
C ASP A 152 8.18 -4.26 -12.35
N LEU A 153 7.81 -3.04 -12.75
CA LEU A 153 6.57 -2.77 -13.45
C LEU A 153 6.84 -1.85 -14.63
N THR A 154 6.62 -2.39 -15.82
CA THR A 154 6.59 -1.71 -17.10
C THR A 154 5.20 -1.91 -17.69
N LEU A 155 4.51 -0.82 -18.02
CA LEU A 155 3.14 -0.83 -18.55
C LEU A 155 3.09 -0.02 -19.84
N ASP A 156 2.31 -0.49 -20.81
CA ASP A 156 2.11 0.21 -22.08
C ASP A 156 1.16 1.38 -21.89
N TRP A 157 1.59 2.61 -22.18
CA TRP A 157 0.74 3.80 -22.04
C TRP A 157 -0.34 3.92 -23.14
N ARG A 158 -0.17 3.22 -24.26
CA ARG A 158 -1.02 3.31 -25.46
C ARG A 158 -2.51 2.99 -25.20
N PRO A 159 -2.88 1.87 -24.54
CA PRO A 159 -4.28 1.56 -24.29
C PRO A 159 -4.97 2.60 -23.41
N LEU A 160 -4.27 3.14 -22.40
CA LEU A 160 -4.77 4.22 -21.55
C LEU A 160 -5.07 5.50 -22.38
N TRP A 161 -4.17 5.85 -23.28
CA TRP A 161 -4.36 7.00 -24.17
C TRP A 161 -5.55 6.81 -25.10
N SER A 162 -5.72 5.60 -25.64
CA SER A 162 -6.85 5.26 -26.52
C SER A 162 -8.19 5.45 -25.80
N GLU A 163 -8.30 4.93 -24.58
CA GLU A 163 -9.53 5.02 -23.78
C GLU A 163 -9.85 6.46 -23.37
N THR A 164 -8.84 7.21 -22.91
CA THR A 164 -8.99 8.62 -22.53
C THR A 164 -9.44 9.48 -23.72
N ARG A 165 -8.85 9.24 -24.90
CA ARG A 165 -9.23 9.94 -26.12
C ARG A 165 -10.65 9.59 -26.55
N ALA A 166 -11.04 8.31 -26.43
CA ALA A 166 -12.38 7.87 -26.79
C ALA A 166 -13.47 8.52 -25.92
N SER A 167 -13.21 8.71 -24.63
CA SER A 167 -14.16 9.35 -23.70
C SER A 167 -14.21 10.88 -23.85
N CYS A 168 -13.06 11.55 -23.96
CA CYS A 168 -13.01 13.01 -24.06
C CYS A 168 -13.37 13.56 -25.45
N CYS A 169 -13.00 12.85 -26.53
CA CYS A 169 -13.19 13.33 -27.90
C CYS A 169 -14.38 12.67 -28.60
N ARG A 170 -15.45 12.37 -27.87
CA ARG A 170 -16.71 11.92 -28.49
C ARG A 170 -17.30 13.10 -29.29
N PRO A 171 -17.40 13.02 -30.63
CA PRO A 171 -17.95 14.11 -31.41
C PRO A 171 -19.36 14.40 -30.92
N ARG A 172 -19.60 15.63 -30.47
CA ARG A 172 -20.92 16.15 -30.08
C ARG A 172 -21.85 15.89 -31.26
N ARG A 173 -22.77 14.91 -31.15
CA ARG A 173 -23.71 14.53 -32.22
C ARG A 173 -24.29 15.83 -32.80
N ARG A 174 -24.00 16.12 -34.08
CA ARG A 174 -24.69 17.19 -34.80
C ARG A 174 -26.17 16.82 -34.76
N ARG A 175 -26.95 17.58 -34.00
CA ARG A 175 -28.41 17.44 -33.92
C ARG A 175 -28.90 17.64 -35.36
N THR A 176 -29.23 16.57 -36.06
CA THR A 176 -29.93 16.67 -37.34
C THR A 176 -31.26 17.32 -37.04
N ARG A 177 -31.39 18.60 -37.41
CA ARG A 177 -32.69 19.27 -37.50
C ARG A 177 -33.40 18.66 -38.71
N ILE A 178 -34.50 17.97 -38.44
CA ILE A 178 -35.58 17.79 -39.41
C ILE A 178 -36.49 19.00 -39.25
#